data_AF-A0A843KZL4-F1
#
_entry.id   AF-A0A843KZL4-F1
#
_cell.length_a   1.000
_cell.length_b   1.000
_cell.length_c   1.000
_cell.angle_alpha   90.00
_cell.angle_beta   90.00
_cell.angle_gamma   90.00
#
_symmetry.space_group_name_H-M   'P 1'
#
loop_
_entity.id
_entity.type
_entity.pdbx_description
1 polymer ?
#
loop_
_entity_poly.entity_id
_entity_poly.type
_entity_poly.pdbx_seq_one_letter_code
_entity_poly.pdbx_strand_id
1 'polypeptide(L)' 'MLKEILLLFIAILLGILGAYITNYERKIYGLYFPPILWALAIISAIYYSIDIRIALTTTFMFIMILAWKYSTKLFKKEK' A
#
# COMPACT_ATOMS: atom_id res chain seq x y z
N MET A 1 14.94 14.23 -2.34
CA MET A 1 15.10 12.89 -1.76
C MET A 1 14.56 12.73 -0.32
N LEU A 2 14.96 13.58 0.65
CA LEU A 2 14.51 13.40 2.05
C LEU A 2 12.99 13.55 2.22
N LYS A 3 12.36 14.51 1.53
CA LYS A 3 10.90 14.76 1.60
C LYS A 3 10.10 13.58 1.04
N GLU A 4 10.60 12.99 -0.03
CA GLU A 4 10.01 11.85 -0.73
C GLU A 4 10.07 10.60 0.15
N ILE A 5 11.20 10.38 0.84
CA ILE A 5 11.35 9.30 1.81
C ILE A 5 10.36 9.48 2.99
N LEU A 6 10.23 10.71 3.52
CA LEU A 6 9.25 11.00 4.57
C LEU A 6 7.81 10.73 4.12
N LEU A 7 7.47 11.06 2.86
CA LEU A 7 6.17 10.73 2.28
C LEU A 7 5.91 9.23 2.22
N LEU A 8 6.91 8.41 1.88
CA LEU A 8 6.77 6.94 1.88
C LEU A 8 6.50 6.38 3.28
N PHE A 9 7.06 6.98 4.34
CA PHE A 9 6.74 6.59 5.72
C PHE A 9 5.27 6.91 6.08
N ILE A 10 4.74 8.03 5.61
CA ILE A 10 3.32 8.40 5.81
C ILE A 10 2.38 7.37 5.16
N ALA A 11 2.79 6.74 4.04
CA ALA A 11 2.02 5.70 3.37
C ALA A 11 1.65 4.54 4.30
N ILE A 12 2.56 4.20 5.23
CA ILE A 12 2.35 3.11 6.20
C ILE A 12 1.21 3.46 7.16
N LEU A 13 1.22 4.66 7.73
CA LEU A 13 0.17 5.15 8.63
C LEU A 13 -1.18 5.20 7.91
N LEU A 14 -1.20 5.69 6.67
CA LEU A 14 -2.42 5.73 5.86
C LEU A 14 -2.93 4.33 5.52
N GLY A 15 -2.03 3.37 5.23
CA GLY A 15 -2.41 1.98 4.99
C GLY A 15 -3.04 1.32 6.21
N ILE A 16 -2.49 1.59 7.40
CA ILE A 16 -3.06 1.11 8.67
C ILE A 16 -4.42 1.78 8.94
N LEU A 17 -4.55 3.08 8.72
CA LEU A 17 -5.82 3.81 8.89
C LEU A 17 -6.89 3.26 7.93
N GLY A 18 -6.53 3.02 6.67
CA GLY A 18 -7.38 2.36 5.70
C GLY A 18 -7.80 0.96 6.19
N ALA A 19 -6.93 0.23 6.88
CA ALA A 19 -7.20 -1.11 7.41
C ALA A 19 -8.26 -1.10 8.48
N TYR A 20 -8.18 -0.10 9.33
CA TYR A 20 -9.14 0.12 10.39
C TYR A 20 -10.51 0.47 9.81
N ILE A 21 -10.56 1.42 8.86
CA ILE A 21 -11.83 1.90 8.29
C ILE A 21 -12.51 0.81 7.46
N THR A 22 -11.80 0.12 6.55
CA THR A 22 -12.42 -0.83 5.60
C THR A 22 -12.39 -2.28 6.09
N ASN A 23 -12.21 -2.51 7.40
CA ASN A 23 -12.10 -3.86 7.97
C ASN A 23 -13.34 -4.74 7.67
N TYR A 24 -14.52 -4.13 7.53
CA TYR A 24 -15.78 -4.83 7.27
C TYR A 24 -15.89 -5.42 5.85
N GLU A 25 -15.22 -4.84 4.85
CA GLU A 25 -15.23 -5.29 3.44
C GLU A 25 -14.05 -6.22 3.10
N ARG A 26 -13.24 -6.57 4.10
CA ARG A 26 -11.95 -7.26 3.92
C ARG A 26 -12.02 -8.55 3.10
N LYS A 27 -13.13 -9.30 3.16
CA LYS A 27 -13.29 -10.54 2.40
C LYS A 27 -13.30 -10.29 0.89
N ILE A 28 -13.87 -9.16 0.47
CA ILE A 28 -13.94 -8.75 -0.93
C ILE A 28 -12.55 -8.31 -1.38
N TYR A 29 -11.93 -7.40 -0.62
CA TYR A 29 -10.64 -6.83 -0.98
C TYR A 29 -9.47 -7.82 -0.92
N GLY A 30 -9.56 -8.82 -0.03
CA GLY A 30 -8.64 -9.94 0.13
C GLY A 30 -8.16 -10.54 -1.20
N LEU A 31 -9.10 -10.71 -2.13
CA LEU A 31 -8.89 -11.32 -3.43
C LEU A 31 -8.11 -10.43 -4.41
N TYR A 32 -8.24 -9.11 -4.28
CA TYR A 32 -7.65 -8.14 -5.21
C TYR A 32 -6.26 -7.65 -4.77
N PHE A 33 -5.89 -7.83 -3.50
CA PHE A 33 -4.58 -7.41 -3.01
C PHE A 33 -3.39 -8.01 -3.78
N PRO A 34 -3.30 -9.35 -4.00
CA PRO A 34 -2.15 -9.92 -4.67
C PRO A 34 -1.92 -9.37 -6.09
N PRO A 35 -2.92 -9.34 -7.00
CA PRO A 35 -2.69 -8.83 -8.36
C PRO A 35 -2.39 -7.33 -8.36
N ILE A 36 -3.04 -6.52 -7.50
CA ILE A 36 -2.78 -5.08 -7.42
C ILE A 36 -1.35 -4.80 -6.93
N LEU A 37 -0.87 -5.52 -5.92
CA LEU A 37 0.50 -5.36 -5.42
C LEU A 37 1.55 -5.71 -6.47
N TRP A 38 1.33 -6.79 -7.22
CA TRP A 38 2.22 -7.16 -8.33
C TRP A 38 2.23 -6.11 -9.44
N ALA A 39 1.04 -5.63 -9.85
CA ALA A 39 0.94 -4.60 -10.88
C ALA A 39 1.68 -3.33 -10.46
N LEU A 40 1.48 -2.85 -9.23
CA LEU A 40 2.16 -1.66 -8.71
C LEU A 40 3.68 -1.84 -8.62
N ALA A 41 4.16 -3.02 -8.20
CA ALA A 41 5.59 -3.31 -8.14
C ALA A 41 6.24 -3.28 -9.53
N ILE A 42 5.60 -3.90 -10.52
CA ILE A 42 6.09 -3.93 -11.91
C ILE A 42 6.09 -2.51 -12.51
N ILE A 43 4.99 -1.78 -12.38
CA ILE A 43 4.89 -0.40 -12.88
C ILE A 43 5.97 0.46 -12.21
N SER A 44 6.13 0.36 -10.89
CA SER A 44 7.16 1.12 -10.18
C SER A 44 8.57 0.80 -10.68
N ALA A 45 8.88 -0.47 -10.96
CA ALA A 45 10.18 -0.88 -11.46
C ALA A 45 10.46 -0.35 -12.87
N ILE A 46 9.47 -0.42 -13.76
CA ILE A 46 9.58 0.10 -15.13
C ILE A 46 9.79 1.62 -15.11
N TYR A 47 8.98 2.33 -14.33
CA TYR A 47 9.00 3.78 -14.30
C TYR A 47 10.18 4.35 -13.50
N TYR A 48 10.89 3.56 -12.69
CA TYR A 48 12.06 4.04 -11.95
C TYR A 48 13.11 4.67 -12.86
N SER A 49 13.31 4.10 -14.05
CA SER A 49 14.29 4.59 -15.04
C SER A 49 13.70 5.60 -16.04
N ILE A 50 12.38 5.77 -16.09
CA ILE A 50 11.68 6.61 -17.08
C ILE A 50 11.18 7.90 -16.44
N ASP A 51 10.45 7.79 -15.33
CA ASP A 51 9.90 8.91 -14.57
C ASP A 51 9.85 8.56 -13.08
N ILE A 52 10.77 9.17 -12.34
CA ILE A 52 10.93 8.95 -10.91
C ILE A 52 9.68 9.36 -10.11
N ARG A 53 8.88 10.32 -10.58
CA ARG A 53 7.66 10.75 -9.87
C ARG A 53 6.57 9.68 -9.95
N ILE A 54 6.41 9.05 -11.11
CA ILE A 54 5.48 7.93 -11.29
C ILE A 54 5.95 6.73 -10.47
N ALA A 55 7.25 6.44 -10.48
CA ALA A 55 7.83 5.36 -9.66
C ALA A 55 7.59 5.59 -8.16
N LEU A 56 7.84 6.80 -7.65
CA LEU A 56 7.59 7.13 -6.24
C LEU A 56 6.11 7.06 -5.88
N THR A 57 5.22 7.51 -6.77
CA THR A 57 3.76 7.46 -6.54
C THR A 57 3.25 6.02 -6.48
N THR A 58 3.71 5.17 -7.39
CA THR A 58 3.33 3.75 -7.42
C THR A 58 3.96 2.97 -6.27
N THR A 59 5.20 3.30 -5.87
CA THR A 59 5.82 2.80 -4.64
C THR A 59 5.01 3.20 -3.40
N PHE A 60 4.55 4.46 -3.31
CA PHE A 60 3.73 4.94 -2.22
C PHE A 60 2.41 4.14 -2.12
N MET A 61 1.72 3.94 -3.24
CA MET A 61 0.50 3.12 -3.30
C MET A 61 0.78 1.67 -2.91
N PHE A 62 1.91 1.10 -3.37
CA PHE A 62 2.33 -0.25 -3.02
C PHE A 62 2.51 -0.38 -1.51
N ILE A 63 3.28 0.51 -0.87
CA ILE A 63 3.52 0.50 0.57
C ILE A 63 2.20 0.65 1.34
N MET A 64 1.32 1.57 0.92
CA MET A 64 0.03 1.78 1.55
C MET A 64 -0.83 0.50 1.50
N ILE A 65 -0.96 -0.13 0.34
CA ILE A 65 -1.76 -1.35 0.15
C ILE A 65 -1.12 -2.55 0.86
N LEU A 66 0.20 -2.61 0.91
CA LEU A 66 0.94 -3.63 1.64
C LEU A 66 0.71 -3.49 3.14
N ALA A 67 0.89 -2.29 3.69
CA ALA A 67 0.60 -1.98 5.08
C ALA A 67 -0.87 -2.28 5.41
N TRP A 68 -1.79 -1.91 4.51
CA TRP A 68 -3.20 -2.25 4.61
C TRP A 68 -3.42 -3.76 4.75
N LYS A 69 -2.91 -4.55 3.80
CA LYS A 69 -3.00 -6.02 3.79
C LYS A 69 -2.49 -6.65 5.10
N TYR A 70 -1.34 -6.21 5.62
CA TYR A 70 -0.68 -6.87 6.75
C TYR A 70 -1.09 -6.35 8.14
N SER A 71 -1.43 -5.06 8.26
CA SER A 71 -1.93 -4.46 9.51
C SER A 71 -3.29 -5.02 9.93
N THR A 72 -4.03 -5.60 9.00
CA THR A 72 -5.30 -6.26 9.27
C THR A 72 -5.24 -7.43 10.27
N LYS A 73 -4.04 -7.96 10.61
CA LYS A 73 -3.86 -8.93 11.71
C LYS A 73 -4.00 -8.27 13.09
N LEU A 74 -3.69 -6.98 13.20
CA LEU A 74 -3.74 -6.22 14.46
C LEU A 74 -5.18 -5.98 14.92
N PHE A 75 -6.10 -5.82 13.98
CA PHE A 75 -7.53 -5.57 14.23
C PHE A 75 -8.39 -6.85 14.21
N LYS A 76 -7.76 -8.03 14.19
CA LYS A 76 -8.46 -9.33 14.17
C LYS A 76 -8.84 -9.82 15.58
N LYS A 77 -8.74 -8.97 16.61
CA LYS A 77 -9.19 -9.30 17.96
C LYS A 77 -10.60 -8.75 18.18
N GLU A 78 -11.42 -9.60 18.79
CA GLU A 78 -12.79 -9.36 19.26
C GLU A 78 -13.90 -9.59 18.24
N LYS A 79 -14.15 -10.87 17.94
CA LYS A 79 -15.49 -11.46 18.02
C LYS A 79 -15.37 -12.94 18.32
#